data_AF-A0A2W7QH63-F1
#
_entry.id   AF-A0A2W7QH63-F1
#
_cell.length_a   1.000
_cell.length_b   1.000
_cell.length_c   1.000
_cell.angle_alpha   90.00
_cell.angle_beta   90.00
_cell.angle_gamma   90.00
#
_symmetry.space_group_name_H-M   'P 1'
#
loop_
_entity.id
_entity.type
_entity.pdbx_description
1 polymer ?
#
loop_
_entity_poly.entity_id
_entity_poly.type
_entity_poly.pdbx_seq_one_letter_code
_entity_poly.pdbx_strand_id
1 'polypeptide(L)'
;MPFAGDRSRGSGKNLATKARKQVGARKRSVLIWVNAAKPPFSEGGRAAHLSVTPWVDSDTGTQDRCALPDLPPKRSKAPPMARFSYPTPASSEITPQASFLNRRHLLAGMGAGLLAYATPGRGQSLPAVAPGPFSTDEPLTSFDVATGYCNFFEFGPAKDDPSQHAHALQTNPWSIEIDGLVDNPGPIAMEDLLARFPLEERIYRLRCVEAWSMVIPWNGFALADLLAHVGVKSDARYVRFEAFDDTSIMPRAAQGLLDWPYVEALRLDEATHPLTLLAAGMYGEVMPNQNGAPIRLVVPWKYGFKSIKSIKRISVLAEQPMPTWHEKAPREYGFYANVNPTVRHPRWHQATERRLHDGTRIRTEMFNGYGDLVADLYAGMDLETHY
;
A
#
# COMPACT_ATOMS: atom_id res chain seq x y z
N MET A 1 79.08 20.64 -24.19
CA MET A 1 80.12 21.66 -23.93
C MET A 1 79.45 23.03 -23.92
N PRO A 2 79.80 23.93 -22.98
CA PRO A 2 79.26 23.99 -21.59
C PRO A 2 78.73 25.42 -21.27
N PHE A 3 78.15 25.81 -20.11
CA PHE A 3 78.49 25.71 -18.67
C PHE A 3 77.19 25.96 -17.86
N ALA A 4 76.76 25.21 -16.84
CA ALA A 4 77.26 25.03 -15.45
C ALA A 4 77.24 26.33 -14.60
N GLY A 5 76.78 26.43 -13.34
CA GLY A 5 76.26 25.51 -12.29
C GLY A 5 75.63 26.37 -11.16
N ASP A 6 74.62 25.93 -10.41
CA ASP A 6 74.60 25.04 -9.22
C ASP A 6 74.87 25.72 -7.85
N ARG A 7 74.15 25.20 -6.82
CA ARG A 7 74.26 25.29 -5.35
C ARG A 7 73.38 26.33 -4.64
N SER A 8 72.67 26.05 -3.54
CA SER A 8 72.58 24.86 -2.68
C SER A 8 71.49 25.01 -1.59
N ARG A 9 70.82 23.89 -1.25
CA ARG A 9 70.44 23.33 0.08
C ARG A 9 69.94 24.24 1.23
N GLY A 10 68.88 23.79 1.90
CA GLY A 10 68.71 24.00 3.35
C GLY A 10 67.31 23.75 3.90
N SER A 11 67.19 22.76 4.79
CA SER A 11 65.99 22.23 5.45
C SER A 11 65.44 23.09 6.60
N GLY A 12 64.18 22.82 7.02
CA GLY A 12 63.83 22.85 8.45
C GLY A 12 62.50 23.51 8.87
N LYS A 13 61.49 22.65 9.11
CA LYS A 13 60.52 22.61 10.24
C LYS A 13 60.12 23.94 10.94
N ASN A 14 58.81 24.20 11.10
CA ASN A 14 58.12 23.98 12.40
C ASN A 14 56.64 24.41 12.41
N LEU A 15 55.84 23.56 13.06
CA LEU A 15 54.55 23.83 13.68
C LEU A 15 54.65 25.01 14.67
N ALA A 16 53.60 25.82 14.77
CA ALA A 16 53.03 26.33 16.03
C ALA A 16 51.87 27.30 15.76
N THR A 17 50.63 26.79 15.71
CA THR A 17 49.44 27.66 15.83
C THR A 17 49.14 27.85 17.31
N LYS A 18 49.28 29.09 17.78
CA LYS A 18 49.00 29.55 19.14
C LYS A 18 47.52 29.42 19.50
N ALA A 19 47.30 29.03 20.76
CA ALA A 19 46.02 28.99 21.44
C ALA A 19 45.67 30.31 22.17
N ARG A 20 44.38 30.39 22.56
CA ARG A 20 43.71 31.18 23.63
C ARG A 20 43.14 32.56 23.26
N LYS A 21 41.81 32.70 23.42
CA LYS A 21 41.18 33.09 24.70
C LYS A 21 39.65 32.88 24.71
N GLN A 22 39.17 32.35 25.84
CA GLN A 22 37.77 32.25 26.27
C GLN A 22 37.15 33.64 26.52
N VAL A 23 35.84 33.77 26.30
CA VAL A 23 34.89 34.41 27.24
C VAL A 23 33.55 33.68 27.15
N GLY A 24 33.02 33.22 28.28
CA GLY A 24 31.73 32.56 28.38
C GLY A 24 30.57 33.52 28.60
N ALA A 25 29.36 33.08 28.24
CA ALA A 25 28.12 33.56 28.82
C ALA A 25 27.12 32.40 28.85
N ARG A 26 26.85 31.91 30.06
CA ARG A 26 25.74 31.00 30.36
C ARG A 26 24.43 31.73 30.08
N LYS A 27 23.54 31.16 29.26
CA LYS A 27 22.10 31.35 29.42
C LYS A 27 21.46 29.99 29.58
N ARG A 28 20.83 29.83 30.74
CA ARG A 28 19.99 28.71 31.15
C ARG A 28 18.76 28.72 30.23
N SER A 29 18.51 27.62 29.53
CA SER A 29 17.19 27.35 28.98
C SER A 29 16.52 26.35 29.90
N VAL A 30 15.48 26.84 30.56
CA VAL A 30 14.63 26.16 31.52
C VAL A 30 13.92 25.02 30.79
N LEU A 31 14.18 23.80 31.22
CA LEU A 31 13.40 22.61 30.86
C LEU A 31 12.05 22.73 31.60
N ILE A 32 10.99 23.12 30.90
CA ILE A 32 9.63 23.08 31.45
C ILE A 32 9.11 21.66 31.25
N TRP A 33 9.21 20.87 32.31
CA TRP A 33 8.41 19.66 32.48
C TRP A 33 6.96 20.07 32.68
N VAL A 34 6.08 19.74 31.73
CA VAL A 34 4.65 19.74 31.99
C VAL A 34 4.27 18.35 32.49
N ASN A 35 4.27 18.23 33.82
CA ASN A 35 3.58 17.16 34.54
C ASN A 35 2.07 17.30 34.28
N ALA A 36 1.48 16.41 33.49
CA ALA A 36 0.05 16.16 33.54
C ALA A 36 -0.21 15.02 34.53
N ALA A 37 -0.42 15.41 35.78
CA ALA A 37 -0.93 14.54 36.83
C ALA A 37 -2.40 14.17 36.54
N LYS A 38 -2.71 12.87 36.67
CA LYS A 38 -4.07 12.38 36.94
C LYS A 38 -4.64 13.03 38.20
N PRO A 39 -5.95 13.25 38.26
CA PRO A 39 -6.70 12.88 39.48
C PRO A 39 -8.09 12.27 39.11
N PRO A 40 -8.97 11.92 40.07
CA PRO A 40 -9.10 10.56 40.57
C PRO A 40 -10.51 9.94 40.39
N PHE A 41 -10.58 8.65 40.71
CA PHE A 41 -11.74 7.84 41.12
C PHE A 41 -13.10 8.55 41.32
N SER A 42 -14.16 7.95 40.76
CA SER A 42 -15.37 7.65 41.54
C SER A 42 -15.91 6.26 41.18
N GLU A 43 -15.94 5.42 42.20
CA GLU A 43 -16.67 4.15 42.26
C GLU A 43 -18.17 4.41 42.34
N GLY A 44 -18.95 3.46 41.83
CA GLY A 44 -20.33 3.25 42.28
C GLY A 44 -21.34 3.17 41.15
N GLY A 45 -21.76 1.95 40.79
CA GLY A 45 -22.84 1.82 39.80
C GLY A 45 -23.22 0.43 39.36
N ARG A 46 -23.42 -0.50 40.31
CA ARG A 46 -24.31 -1.67 40.25
C ARG A 46 -24.34 -2.52 38.96
N ALA A 47 -23.83 -3.74 39.10
CA ALA A 47 -24.22 -4.88 38.30
C ALA A 47 -25.76 -5.06 38.33
N ALA A 48 -26.38 -5.02 37.16
CA ALA A 48 -27.71 -5.58 36.95
C ALA A 48 -27.54 -6.98 36.38
N HIS A 49 -27.68 -7.98 37.24
CA HIS A 49 -28.06 -9.33 36.85
C HIS A 49 -29.40 -9.26 36.12
N LEU A 50 -29.42 -9.57 34.83
CA LEU A 50 -30.64 -10.00 34.15
C LEU A 50 -30.54 -11.50 33.97
N SER A 51 -31.04 -12.21 34.98
CA SER A 51 -31.37 -13.62 34.91
C SER A 51 -32.60 -13.83 34.03
N VAL A 52 -32.44 -14.78 33.13
CA VAL A 52 -33.41 -15.46 32.28
C VAL A 52 -34.77 -15.64 32.93
N THR A 53 -35.85 -15.34 32.19
CA THR A 53 -37.08 -16.12 32.25
C THR A 53 -37.52 -16.51 30.84
N PRO A 54 -37.90 -17.78 30.61
CA PRO A 54 -38.33 -18.25 29.30
C PRO A 54 -39.75 -17.80 28.99
N TRP A 55 -40.02 -17.66 27.69
CA TRP A 55 -41.37 -17.60 27.13
C TRP A 55 -42.18 -18.83 27.59
N VAL A 56 -43.33 -18.58 28.21
CA VAL A 56 -44.33 -19.60 28.54
C VAL A 56 -45.45 -19.49 27.51
N ASP A 57 -45.62 -20.56 26.73
CA ASP A 57 -46.77 -20.80 25.88
C ASP A 57 -48.03 -20.90 26.74
N SER A 58 -49.09 -20.22 26.29
CA SER A 58 -50.43 -20.43 26.79
C SER A 58 -51.26 -21.18 25.75
N ASP A 59 -51.94 -22.19 26.27
CA ASP A 59 -53.23 -22.70 25.84
C ASP A 59 -53.32 -23.79 24.76
N THR A 60 -53.66 -24.96 25.32
CA THR A 60 -54.81 -25.80 24.97
C THR A 60 -54.57 -26.98 24.05
N GLY A 61 -54.91 -28.15 24.61
CA GLY A 61 -55.70 -29.12 23.86
C GLY A 61 -55.05 -30.48 23.65
N THR A 62 -55.57 -31.45 24.39
CA THR A 62 -55.80 -32.85 23.96
C THR A 62 -54.57 -33.70 23.63
N GLN A 63 -54.32 -34.63 24.56
CA GLN A 63 -53.67 -35.91 24.27
C GLN A 63 -54.42 -36.61 23.13
N ASP A 64 -53.75 -36.83 22.01
CA ASP A 64 -54.07 -37.93 21.12
C ASP A 64 -52.77 -38.62 20.67
N ARG A 65 -52.70 -39.91 20.98
CA ARG A 65 -51.61 -40.78 20.58
C ARG A 65 -51.72 -41.02 19.07
N CYS A 66 -50.93 -40.32 18.27
CA CYS A 66 -50.71 -40.72 16.89
C CYS A 66 -49.83 -41.97 16.86
N ALA A 67 -50.49 -43.12 16.73
CA ALA A 67 -49.89 -44.36 16.28
C ALA A 67 -49.26 -44.14 14.88
N LEU A 68 -48.02 -44.59 14.72
CA LEU A 68 -47.36 -44.68 13.42
C LEU A 68 -48.20 -45.57 12.49
N PRO A 69 -48.48 -45.17 11.24
CA PRO A 69 -49.12 -46.07 10.29
C PRO A 69 -48.17 -47.23 9.96
N ASP A 70 -48.72 -48.45 10.01
CA ASP A 70 -48.05 -49.69 9.65
C ASP A 70 -47.42 -49.61 8.26
N LEU A 71 -46.10 -49.84 8.21
CA LEU A 71 -45.36 -50.01 6.97
C LEU A 71 -45.81 -51.31 6.27
N PRO A 72 -46.14 -51.27 4.96
CA PRO A 72 -46.52 -52.47 4.23
C PRO A 72 -45.34 -53.46 4.12
N PRO A 73 -45.62 -54.77 3.97
CA PRO A 73 -44.60 -55.80 4.01
C PRO A 73 -43.60 -55.63 2.86
N LYS A 74 -42.30 -55.74 3.20
CA LYS A 74 -41.17 -55.71 2.26
C LYS A 74 -41.38 -56.74 1.14
N ARG A 75 -41.83 -56.27 -0.03
CA ARG A 75 -41.68 -57.00 -1.29
C ARG A 75 -40.23 -56.87 -1.75
N SER A 76 -39.54 -58.00 -1.76
CA SER A 76 -38.22 -58.16 -2.37
C SER A 76 -38.34 -58.03 -3.90
N LYS A 77 -37.72 -56.99 -4.42
CA LYS A 77 -36.93 -56.93 -5.67
C LYS A 77 -36.57 -55.47 -5.90
N ALA A 78 -35.41 -55.06 -5.36
CA ALA A 78 -34.79 -53.83 -5.82
C ALA A 78 -34.51 -53.97 -7.33
N PRO A 79 -34.83 -52.98 -8.17
CA PRO A 79 -34.36 -52.98 -9.55
C PRO A 79 -32.82 -52.99 -9.52
N PRO A 80 -32.14 -53.65 -10.49
CA PRO A 80 -30.69 -53.66 -10.50
C PRO A 80 -30.22 -52.21 -10.51
N MET A 81 -29.41 -51.83 -9.51
CA MET A 81 -28.73 -50.54 -9.52
C MET A 81 -28.03 -50.42 -10.86
N ALA A 82 -28.42 -49.42 -11.65
CA ALA A 82 -27.69 -49.08 -12.86
C ALA A 82 -26.23 -48.85 -12.43
N ARG A 83 -25.34 -49.76 -12.84
CA ARG A 83 -23.90 -49.56 -12.64
C ARG A 83 -23.56 -48.29 -13.38
N PHE A 84 -23.30 -47.22 -12.65
CA PHE A 84 -22.78 -45.99 -13.21
C PHE A 84 -21.40 -46.33 -13.79
N SER A 85 -21.35 -46.62 -15.08
CA SER A 85 -20.08 -46.73 -15.81
C SER A 85 -19.66 -45.33 -16.12
N TYR A 86 -18.58 -44.89 -15.49
CA TYR A 86 -17.91 -43.67 -15.89
C TYR A 86 -17.57 -43.78 -17.38
N PRO A 87 -17.91 -42.77 -18.20
CA PRO A 87 -17.50 -42.78 -19.60
C PRO A 87 -15.98 -42.84 -19.63
N THR A 88 -15.43 -43.85 -20.31
CA THR A 88 -13.99 -43.92 -20.55
C THR A 88 -13.66 -42.81 -21.56
N PRO A 89 -12.91 -41.76 -21.17
CA PRO A 89 -12.60 -40.66 -22.07
C PRO A 89 -11.87 -41.20 -23.29
N ALA A 90 -12.15 -40.63 -24.46
CA ALA A 90 -11.43 -40.99 -25.67
C ALA A 90 -9.94 -40.68 -25.49
N SER A 91 -9.04 -41.41 -26.15
CA SER A 91 -7.59 -41.18 -26.00
C SER A 91 -7.16 -39.75 -26.38
N SER A 92 -7.97 -39.05 -27.19
CA SER A 92 -7.81 -37.63 -27.53
C SER A 92 -8.21 -36.66 -26.41
N GLU A 93 -9.02 -37.10 -25.44
CA GLU A 93 -9.46 -36.34 -24.27
C GLU A 93 -8.55 -36.61 -23.05
N ILE A 94 -7.76 -37.69 -23.11
CA ILE A 94 -6.74 -37.98 -22.11
C ILE A 94 -5.56 -37.05 -22.35
N THR A 95 -5.31 -36.15 -21.40
CA THR A 95 -4.14 -35.28 -21.45
C THR A 95 -2.89 -36.15 -21.59
N PRO A 96 -2.05 -35.95 -22.63
CA PRO A 96 -0.85 -36.74 -22.82
C PRO A 96 0.02 -36.74 -21.57
N GLN A 97 0.59 -37.90 -21.23
CA GLN A 97 1.37 -38.07 -19.99
C GLN A 97 2.51 -37.03 -19.88
N ALA A 98 3.17 -36.69 -20.99
CA ALA A 98 4.18 -35.64 -21.03
C ALA A 98 3.61 -34.26 -20.68
N SER A 99 2.40 -33.93 -21.14
CA SER A 99 1.70 -32.68 -20.81
C SER A 99 1.23 -32.65 -19.35
N PHE A 100 0.78 -33.79 -18.80
CA PHE A 100 0.42 -33.92 -17.39
C PHE A 100 1.64 -33.80 -16.46
N LEU A 101 2.75 -34.45 -16.82
CA LEU A 101 4.02 -34.35 -16.09
C LEU A 101 4.59 -32.93 -16.20
N ASN A 102 4.56 -32.29 -17.36
CA ASN A 102 4.97 -30.89 -17.51
C ASN A 102 4.11 -29.93 -16.68
N ARG A 103 2.79 -30.14 -16.59
CA ARG A 103 1.91 -29.38 -15.68
C ARG A 103 2.29 -29.60 -14.21
N ARG A 104 2.62 -30.83 -13.83
CA ARG A 104 3.05 -31.15 -12.45
C ARG A 104 4.45 -30.61 -12.14
N HIS A 105 5.34 -30.53 -13.13
CA HIS A 105 6.63 -29.86 -13.01
C HIS A 105 6.47 -28.32 -12.93
N LEU A 106 5.48 -27.74 -13.61
CA LEU A 106 5.11 -26.32 -13.45
C LEU A 106 4.50 -26.04 -12.07
N LEU A 107 3.60 -26.89 -11.57
CA LEU A 107 3.02 -26.78 -10.23
C LEU A 107 4.06 -27.08 -9.12
N ALA A 108 4.96 -28.02 -9.33
CA ALA A 108 6.10 -28.26 -8.43
C ALA A 108 7.10 -27.09 -8.48
N GLY A 109 7.22 -26.42 -9.63
CA GLY A 109 7.94 -25.16 -9.80
C GLY A 109 7.32 -24.00 -9.03
N MET A 110 5.99 -23.98 -8.81
CA MET A 110 5.34 -23.00 -7.92
C MET A 110 5.71 -23.20 -6.45
N GLY A 111 5.95 -24.45 -6.02
CA GLY A 111 6.49 -24.74 -4.68
C GLY A 111 7.92 -24.25 -4.49
N ALA A 112 8.74 -24.26 -5.55
CA ALA A 112 10.08 -23.67 -5.55
C ALA A 112 10.08 -22.14 -5.75
N GLY A 113 9.03 -21.58 -6.36
CA GLY A 113 8.83 -20.13 -6.52
C GLY A 113 8.61 -19.40 -5.20
N LEU A 114 8.10 -20.08 -4.17
CA LEU A 114 7.99 -19.54 -2.81
C LEU A 114 9.35 -19.34 -2.13
N LEU A 115 10.40 -20.07 -2.55
CA LEU A 115 11.76 -19.86 -2.03
C LEU A 115 12.46 -18.63 -2.63
N ALA A 116 11.94 -18.06 -3.72
CA ALA A 116 12.54 -16.88 -4.34
C ALA A 116 12.30 -15.60 -3.53
N TYR A 117 11.35 -15.58 -2.58
CA TYR A 117 11.09 -14.42 -1.74
C TYR A 117 12.21 -14.08 -0.74
N ALA A 118 13.26 -14.91 -0.61
CA ALA A 118 14.26 -14.78 0.46
C ALA A 118 15.34 -13.70 0.24
N THR A 119 15.38 -13.03 -0.91
CA THR A 119 16.36 -11.95 -1.16
C THR A 119 15.77 -10.83 -2.01
N PRO A 120 15.58 -9.60 -1.49
CA PRO A 120 15.25 -8.46 -2.35
C PRO A 120 16.45 -8.18 -3.27
N GLY A 121 16.23 -8.32 -4.57
CA GLY A 121 17.23 -8.07 -5.60
C GLY A 121 16.54 -7.76 -6.92
N ARG A 122 17.17 -6.90 -7.73
CA ARG A 122 16.74 -6.57 -9.10
C ARG A 122 16.46 -7.84 -9.90
N GLY A 123 15.37 -7.87 -10.67
CA GLY A 123 15.09 -8.98 -11.60
C GLY A 123 14.25 -10.14 -11.04
N GLN A 124 13.67 -10.02 -9.84
CA GLN A 124 12.71 -11.03 -9.39
C GLN A 124 11.38 -10.84 -10.14
N SER A 125 11.12 -11.70 -11.12
CA SER A 125 9.86 -11.68 -11.88
C SER A 125 8.67 -11.96 -10.97
N LEU A 126 7.58 -11.23 -11.19
CA LEU A 126 6.29 -11.55 -10.58
C LEU A 126 5.67 -12.80 -11.21
N PRO A 127 4.75 -13.49 -10.50
CA PRO A 127 3.83 -14.44 -11.13
C PRO A 127 3.09 -13.79 -12.31
N ALA A 128 2.62 -14.61 -13.25
CA ALA A 128 1.98 -14.16 -14.48
C ALA A 128 1.08 -12.92 -14.30
N VAL A 129 1.48 -11.82 -14.94
CA VAL A 129 0.75 -10.55 -14.91
C VAL A 129 -0.02 -10.38 -16.21
N ALA A 130 -1.33 -10.21 -16.13
CA ALA A 130 -2.18 -9.96 -17.30
C ALA A 130 -2.32 -8.44 -17.55
N PRO A 131 -2.57 -7.98 -18.79
CA PRO A 131 -2.96 -6.59 -19.00
C PRO A 131 -4.24 -6.23 -18.25
N GLY A 132 -4.23 -5.14 -17.49
CA GLY A 132 -5.41 -4.61 -16.79
C GLY A 132 -6.29 -3.74 -17.70
N PRO A 133 -7.49 -3.37 -17.23
CA PRO A 133 -8.48 -2.64 -18.03
C PRO A 133 -8.16 -1.15 -18.22
N PHE A 134 -7.19 -0.62 -17.48
CA PHE A 134 -6.81 0.80 -17.52
C PHE A 134 -5.31 0.95 -17.76
N SER A 135 -4.94 1.41 -18.95
CA SER A 135 -3.56 1.73 -19.32
C SER A 135 -3.55 2.89 -20.31
N THR A 136 -2.50 3.71 -20.23
CA THR A 136 -2.17 4.70 -21.28
C THR A 136 -1.10 4.14 -22.22
N ASP A 137 -1.07 4.63 -23.45
CA ASP A 137 -0.03 4.34 -24.44
C ASP A 137 1.11 5.39 -24.40
N GLU A 138 1.11 6.29 -23.42
CA GLU A 138 2.19 7.27 -23.23
C GLU A 138 3.57 6.60 -23.06
N PRO A 139 4.65 7.22 -23.56
CA PRO A 139 6.01 6.70 -23.38
C PRO A 139 6.34 6.43 -21.91
N LEU A 140 6.83 5.22 -21.65
CA LEU A 140 7.19 4.81 -20.30
C LEU A 140 8.38 5.61 -19.78
N THR A 141 8.35 5.91 -18.49
CA THR A 141 9.57 6.28 -17.78
C THR A 141 10.51 5.08 -17.76
N SER A 142 11.83 5.31 -17.88
CA SER A 142 12.76 4.20 -17.77
C SER A 142 12.80 3.67 -16.34
N PHE A 143 13.07 2.37 -16.19
CA PHE A 143 13.20 1.73 -14.87
C PHE A 143 14.20 2.47 -13.97
N ASP A 144 15.37 2.83 -14.51
CA ASP A 144 16.42 3.51 -13.75
C ASP A 144 15.96 4.89 -13.24
N VAL A 145 15.15 5.63 -14.01
CA VAL A 145 14.59 6.92 -13.55
C VAL A 145 13.48 6.69 -12.52
N ALA A 146 12.59 5.74 -12.76
CA ALA A 146 11.47 5.42 -11.86
C ALA A 146 11.94 4.89 -10.50
N THR A 147 13.13 4.30 -10.44
CA THR A 147 13.74 3.75 -9.23
C THR A 147 14.83 4.63 -8.64
N GLY A 148 15.45 5.52 -9.42
CA GLY A 148 16.48 6.45 -8.97
C GLY A 148 15.97 7.81 -8.49
N TYR A 149 14.75 8.20 -8.86
CA TYR A 149 14.14 9.49 -8.47
C TYR A 149 12.87 9.28 -7.63
N CYS A 150 13.04 9.12 -6.32
CA CYS A 150 11.98 8.75 -5.39
C CYS A 150 11.78 9.79 -4.28
N ASN A 151 10.53 9.96 -3.84
CA ASN A 151 10.24 10.53 -2.53
C ASN A 151 9.93 9.37 -1.56
N PHE A 152 10.78 9.15 -0.58
CA PHE A 152 10.55 8.19 0.51
C PHE A 152 11.29 8.69 1.76
N PHE A 153 10.62 9.57 2.50
CA PHE A 153 11.25 10.42 3.52
C PHE A 153 11.79 9.65 4.72
N GLU A 154 11.25 8.46 4.98
CA GLU A 154 11.75 7.43 5.90
C GLU A 154 13.21 7.05 5.62
N PHE A 155 13.64 7.19 4.35
CA PHE A 155 14.98 6.88 3.88
C PHE A 155 15.77 8.11 3.41
N GLY A 156 15.22 9.34 3.47
CA GLY A 156 15.90 10.49 2.85
C GLY A 156 15.02 11.61 2.32
N PRO A 157 15.37 12.90 2.53
CA PRO A 157 14.71 14.00 1.82
C PRO A 157 15.22 14.20 0.39
N ALA A 158 16.42 13.75 0.03
CA ALA A 158 16.91 13.86 -1.33
C ALA A 158 16.27 12.79 -2.23
N LYS A 159 16.27 13.03 -3.54
CA LYS A 159 15.53 12.20 -4.51
C LYS A 159 16.18 10.84 -4.74
N ASP A 160 17.48 10.75 -4.54
CA ASP A 160 18.30 9.56 -4.71
C ASP A 160 18.53 8.82 -3.38
N ASP A 161 18.35 9.48 -2.23
CA ASP A 161 18.49 8.85 -0.90
C ASP A 161 17.71 7.52 -0.77
N PRO A 162 16.43 7.39 -1.22
CA PRO A 162 15.71 6.11 -1.10
C PRO A 162 16.42 4.98 -1.83
N SER A 163 16.99 5.24 -3.02
CA SER A 163 17.72 4.22 -3.78
C SER A 163 19.02 3.79 -3.11
N GLN A 164 19.60 4.65 -2.27
CA GLN A 164 20.82 4.38 -1.51
C GLN A 164 20.55 3.68 -0.18
N HIS A 165 19.41 3.93 0.46
CA HIS A 165 19.16 3.51 1.85
C HIS A 165 18.05 2.46 2.02
N ALA A 166 17.10 2.35 1.09
CA ALA A 166 15.95 1.45 1.24
C ALA A 166 16.30 -0.05 1.18
N HIS A 167 17.54 -0.41 0.83
CA HIS A 167 18.02 -1.81 0.90
C HIS A 167 17.96 -2.40 2.32
N ALA A 168 17.92 -1.56 3.37
CA ALA A 168 17.75 -2.01 4.75
C ALA A 168 16.33 -2.51 5.05
N LEU A 169 15.34 -2.19 4.21
CA LEU A 169 13.95 -2.65 4.36
C LEU A 169 13.84 -4.14 4.08
N GLN A 170 13.45 -4.90 5.11
CA GLN A 170 13.09 -6.31 4.96
C GLN A 170 11.61 -6.42 4.57
N THR A 171 11.35 -6.96 3.39
CA THR A 171 10.01 -7.04 2.78
C THR A 171 9.41 -8.45 2.81
N ASN A 172 10.12 -9.42 3.38
CA ASN A 172 9.67 -10.79 3.58
C ASN A 172 10.25 -11.34 4.91
N PRO A 173 9.42 -11.90 5.81
CA PRO A 173 7.95 -11.99 5.74
C PRO A 173 7.27 -10.63 5.86
N TRP A 174 6.10 -10.49 5.22
CA TRP A 174 5.25 -9.31 5.35
C TRP A 174 3.79 -9.69 5.53
N SER A 175 3.09 -8.90 6.34
CA SER A 175 1.65 -9.02 6.54
C SER A 175 1.06 -7.64 6.72
N ILE A 176 -0.14 -7.44 6.17
CA ILE A 176 -0.93 -6.23 6.30
C ILE A 176 -1.99 -6.48 7.36
N GLU A 177 -2.03 -5.66 8.40
CA GLU A 177 -3.11 -5.68 9.38
C GLU A 177 -4.37 -5.05 8.79
N ILE A 178 -5.51 -5.76 8.82
CA ILE A 178 -6.81 -5.21 8.43
C ILE A 178 -7.67 -5.03 9.69
N ASP A 179 -8.20 -3.83 9.92
CA ASP A 179 -9.06 -3.56 11.08
C ASP A 179 -10.18 -2.52 10.81
N GLY A 180 -10.91 -2.18 11.88
CA GLY A 180 -12.01 -1.22 11.84
C GLY A 180 -13.34 -1.84 11.41
N LEU A 181 -14.07 -1.15 10.54
CA LEU A 181 -15.42 -1.48 10.09
C LEU A 181 -15.42 -2.55 8.99
N VAL A 182 -14.90 -3.73 9.32
CA VAL A 182 -14.83 -4.91 8.44
C VAL A 182 -15.38 -6.16 9.13
N ASP A 183 -15.81 -7.15 8.35
CA ASP A 183 -16.30 -8.43 8.87
C ASP A 183 -15.18 -9.41 9.22
N ASN A 184 -14.05 -9.34 8.51
CA ASN A 184 -12.90 -10.23 8.69
C ASN A 184 -11.62 -9.45 9.03
N PRO A 185 -11.48 -8.93 10.26
CA PRO A 185 -10.25 -8.25 10.70
C PRO A 185 -9.12 -9.25 10.98
N GLY A 186 -7.89 -8.78 10.89
CA GLY A 186 -6.68 -9.51 11.23
C GLY A 186 -5.56 -9.36 10.19
N PRO A 187 -4.41 -9.99 10.44
CA PRO A 187 -3.28 -9.93 9.52
C PRO A 187 -3.54 -10.80 8.28
N ILE A 188 -3.21 -10.26 7.11
CA ILE A 188 -3.16 -11.02 5.85
C ILE A 188 -1.71 -11.05 5.36
N ALA A 189 -1.16 -12.25 5.18
CA ALA A 189 0.19 -12.43 4.68
C ALA A 189 0.29 -12.00 3.20
N MET A 190 1.44 -11.49 2.79
CA MET A 190 1.65 -11.05 1.41
C MET A 190 1.48 -12.20 0.42
N GLU A 191 1.89 -13.41 0.80
CA GLU A 191 1.74 -14.63 0.00
C GLU A 191 0.26 -14.98 -0.23
N ASP A 192 -0.59 -14.78 0.78
CA ASP A 192 -2.02 -15.02 0.68
C ASP A 192 -2.71 -14.00 -0.22
N LEU A 193 -2.29 -12.72 -0.17
CA LEU A 193 -2.77 -11.68 -1.08
C LEU A 193 -2.42 -12.02 -2.52
N LEU A 194 -1.16 -12.35 -2.79
CA LEU A 194 -0.67 -12.67 -4.13
C LEU A 194 -1.26 -13.98 -4.69
N ALA A 195 -1.59 -14.94 -3.83
CA ALA A 195 -2.27 -16.17 -4.24
C ALA A 195 -3.76 -15.94 -4.52
N ARG A 196 -4.41 -15.01 -3.81
CA ARG A 196 -5.84 -14.74 -3.90
C ARG A 196 -6.21 -13.81 -5.04
N PHE A 197 -5.43 -12.75 -5.25
CA PHE A 197 -5.74 -11.70 -6.21
C PHE A 197 -4.79 -11.78 -7.41
N PRO A 198 -5.29 -12.11 -8.60
CA PRO A 198 -4.47 -12.12 -9.81
C PRO A 198 -3.87 -10.74 -10.07
N LEU A 199 -2.58 -10.71 -10.41
CA LEU A 199 -1.91 -9.47 -10.74
C LEU A 199 -2.22 -9.03 -12.17
N GLU A 200 -2.48 -7.74 -12.31
CA GLU A 200 -2.68 -7.04 -13.57
C GLU A 200 -1.65 -5.93 -13.74
N GLU A 201 -1.26 -5.68 -14.99
CA GLU A 201 -0.42 -4.57 -15.39
C GLU A 201 -1.28 -3.38 -15.79
N ARG A 202 -1.02 -2.23 -15.16
CA ARG A 202 -1.68 -0.97 -15.46
C ARG A 202 -0.66 0.13 -15.66
N ILE A 203 -0.63 0.69 -16.86
CA ILE A 203 0.28 1.78 -17.21
C ILE A 203 -0.37 3.10 -16.78
N TYR A 204 0.13 3.68 -15.70
CA TYR A 204 -0.41 4.90 -15.12
C TYR A 204 0.57 6.07 -15.13
N ARG A 205 0.01 7.26 -15.26
CA ARG A 205 0.72 8.50 -14.91
C ARG A 205 0.81 8.61 -13.40
N LEU A 206 1.99 8.95 -12.90
CA LEU A 206 2.21 9.37 -11.52
C LEU A 206 2.62 10.83 -11.53
N ARG A 207 1.84 11.69 -10.86
CA ARG A 207 2.10 13.12 -10.77
C ARG A 207 2.43 13.52 -9.33
N CYS A 208 3.68 13.88 -9.05
CA CYS A 208 4.05 14.39 -7.73
C CYS A 208 3.63 15.85 -7.58
N VAL A 209 3.19 16.28 -6.40
CA VAL A 209 2.81 17.67 -6.10
C VAL A 209 3.91 18.70 -6.43
N GLU A 210 5.17 18.28 -6.42
CA GLU A 210 6.37 19.08 -6.76
C GLU A 210 6.53 19.40 -8.27
N ALA A 211 5.48 19.24 -9.07
CA ALA A 211 5.44 19.55 -10.50
C ALA A 211 6.37 18.70 -11.39
N TRP A 212 6.54 17.42 -11.05
CA TRP A 212 7.14 16.40 -11.92
C TRP A 212 6.23 15.18 -12.06
N SER A 213 6.37 14.45 -13.18
CA SER A 213 5.56 13.27 -13.48
C SER A 213 6.37 12.13 -14.13
N MET A 214 5.82 10.92 -13.99
CA MET A 214 6.32 9.66 -14.57
C MET A 214 5.15 8.90 -15.21
N VAL A 215 5.47 7.95 -16.09
CA VAL A 215 4.54 6.93 -16.61
C VAL A 215 5.12 5.57 -16.24
N ILE A 216 4.39 4.81 -15.43
CA ILE A 216 4.91 3.60 -14.78
C ILE A 216 3.95 2.43 -15.07
N PRO A 217 4.45 1.30 -15.58
CA PRO A 217 3.70 0.04 -15.66
C PRO A 217 3.66 -0.61 -14.28
N TRP A 218 2.59 -0.38 -13.52
CA TRP A 218 2.40 -0.98 -12.21
C TRP A 218 1.84 -2.41 -12.34
N ASN A 219 2.25 -3.30 -11.45
CA ASN A 219 1.72 -4.66 -11.37
C ASN A 219 1.05 -4.86 -10.00
N GLY A 220 -0.25 -5.13 -9.98
CA GLY A 220 -1.05 -5.10 -8.74
C GLY A 220 -2.44 -5.68 -8.91
N PHE A 221 -3.31 -5.43 -7.94
CA PHE A 221 -4.74 -5.77 -8.01
C PHE A 221 -5.58 -4.61 -7.46
N ALA A 222 -6.85 -4.55 -7.84
CA ALA A 222 -7.74 -3.47 -7.42
C ALA A 222 -7.94 -3.48 -5.89
N LEU A 223 -7.84 -2.31 -5.25
CA LEU A 223 -8.11 -2.20 -3.81
C LEU A 223 -9.55 -2.62 -3.47
N ALA A 224 -10.48 -2.38 -4.39
CA ALA A 224 -11.87 -2.79 -4.26
C ALA A 224 -12.02 -4.29 -3.98
N ASP A 225 -11.20 -5.15 -4.60
CA ASP A 225 -11.28 -6.60 -4.42
C ASP A 225 -10.85 -7.03 -3.01
N LEU A 226 -9.83 -6.37 -2.44
CA LEU A 226 -9.44 -6.58 -1.05
C LEU A 226 -10.54 -6.11 -0.09
N LEU A 227 -11.11 -4.93 -0.32
CA LEU A 227 -12.18 -4.38 0.52
C LEU A 227 -13.43 -5.26 0.48
N ALA A 228 -13.78 -5.78 -0.70
CA ALA A 228 -14.87 -6.75 -0.85
C ALA A 228 -14.55 -8.06 -0.10
N HIS A 229 -13.31 -8.55 -0.18
CA HIS A 229 -12.88 -9.77 0.50
C HIS A 229 -12.99 -9.68 2.02
N VAL A 230 -12.59 -8.55 2.62
CA VAL A 230 -12.61 -8.36 4.08
C VAL A 230 -14.00 -8.00 4.61
N GLY A 231 -14.94 -7.66 3.73
CA GLY A 231 -16.34 -7.37 4.06
C GLY A 231 -16.53 -6.00 4.74
N VAL A 232 -16.50 -4.92 3.97
CA VAL A 232 -16.72 -3.55 4.50
C VAL A 232 -18.14 -3.40 5.05
N LYS A 233 -18.27 -2.90 6.29
CA LYS A 233 -19.57 -2.65 6.95
C LYS A 233 -20.25 -1.39 6.41
N SER A 234 -21.58 -1.33 6.54
CA SER A 234 -22.43 -0.24 6.02
C SER A 234 -22.10 1.16 6.54
N ASP A 235 -21.52 1.26 7.73
CA ASP A 235 -21.20 2.55 8.38
C ASP A 235 -19.83 3.10 7.95
N ALA A 236 -19.07 2.33 7.17
CA ALA A 236 -17.78 2.76 6.65
C ALA A 236 -17.89 3.94 5.68
N ARG A 237 -16.99 4.91 5.81
CA ARG A 237 -16.92 6.11 4.96
C ARG A 237 -15.51 6.39 4.44
N TYR A 238 -14.49 5.86 5.10
CA TYR A 238 -13.08 6.11 4.79
C TYR A 238 -12.24 4.85 4.91
N VAL A 239 -11.13 4.82 4.18
CA VAL A 239 -10.08 3.81 4.30
C VAL A 239 -8.78 4.54 4.66
N ARG A 240 -8.22 4.21 5.82
CA ARG A 240 -6.94 4.71 6.31
C ARG A 240 -5.86 3.68 6.04
N PHE A 241 -4.70 4.15 5.61
CA PHE A 241 -3.50 3.36 5.35
C PHE A 241 -2.38 3.86 6.26
N GLU A 242 -1.61 2.93 6.80
CA GLU A 242 -0.44 3.23 7.62
C GLU A 242 0.77 2.50 7.04
N ALA A 243 1.86 3.24 6.83
CA ALA A 243 3.13 2.68 6.38
C ALA A 243 3.84 1.98 7.53
N PHE A 244 4.70 1.03 7.17
CA PHE A 244 5.67 0.47 8.11
C PHE A 244 6.63 1.55 8.60
N ASP A 245 6.93 1.53 9.91
CA ASP A 245 7.85 2.46 10.56
C ASP A 245 8.73 1.67 11.53
N ASP A 246 10.03 1.62 11.22
CA ASP A 246 11.05 1.07 12.10
C ASP A 246 12.27 1.99 12.12
N THR A 247 12.38 2.74 13.20
CA THR A 247 13.47 3.70 13.43
C THR A 247 14.89 3.12 13.38
N SER A 248 15.05 1.80 13.49
CA SER A 248 16.37 1.15 13.45
C SER A 248 16.93 1.02 12.03
N ILE A 249 16.07 0.94 11.02
CA ILE A 249 16.44 0.72 9.60
C ILE A 249 15.91 1.80 8.66
N MET A 250 14.97 2.61 9.13
CA MET A 250 14.52 3.84 8.48
C MET A 250 15.18 4.99 9.23
N PRO A 251 16.44 5.32 8.88
CA PRO A 251 17.12 6.46 9.45
C PRO A 251 16.35 7.68 8.98
N ARG A 252 15.31 8.06 9.73
CA ARG A 252 14.38 9.17 9.47
C ARG A 252 15.23 10.38 9.12
N ALA A 253 15.47 10.59 7.83
CA ALA A 253 16.76 11.13 7.39
C ALA A 253 16.99 12.58 7.82
N ALA A 254 15.98 13.21 8.43
CA ALA A 254 16.08 14.49 9.07
C ALA A 254 14.87 14.79 10.00
N GLN A 255 15.12 15.01 11.29
CA GLN A 255 14.83 16.34 11.88
C GLN A 255 13.36 16.80 12.11
N GLY A 256 12.37 15.91 12.30
CA GLY A 256 11.00 16.34 12.65
C GLY A 256 10.21 16.99 11.49
N LEU A 257 10.53 16.56 10.27
CA LEU A 257 9.81 17.02 9.08
C LEU A 257 8.36 16.50 9.05
N LEU A 258 8.13 15.23 9.36
CA LEU A 258 6.81 14.61 9.40
C LEU A 258 6.61 13.88 10.74
N ASP A 259 5.36 13.74 11.14
CA ASP A 259 4.96 12.83 12.21
C ASP A 259 4.82 11.41 11.64
N TRP A 260 5.39 10.44 12.34
CA TRP A 260 5.52 9.05 11.90
C TRP A 260 4.67 8.13 12.78
N PRO A 261 4.12 7.01 12.26
CA PRO A 261 4.29 6.48 10.90
C PRO A 261 3.61 7.36 9.83
N TYR A 262 4.00 7.18 8.57
CA TYR A 262 3.30 7.85 7.47
C TYR A 262 1.89 7.28 7.32
N VAL A 263 0.90 8.15 7.25
CA VAL A 263 -0.53 7.82 7.21
C VAL A 263 -1.17 8.53 6.04
N GLU A 264 -2.00 7.79 5.31
CA GLU A 264 -2.84 8.33 4.26
C GLU A 264 -4.26 7.80 4.35
N ALA A 265 -5.15 8.43 3.59
CA ALA A 265 -6.54 8.00 3.55
C ALA A 265 -7.26 8.37 2.26
N LEU A 266 -8.31 7.60 1.98
CA LEU A 266 -9.26 7.83 0.89
C LEU A 266 -10.68 7.80 1.45
N ARG A 267 -11.60 8.51 0.80
CA ARG A 267 -13.03 8.25 0.97
C ARG A 267 -13.34 6.85 0.41
N LEU A 268 -14.35 6.19 0.96
CA LEU A 268 -14.61 4.78 0.63
C LEU A 268 -14.89 4.59 -0.87
N ASP A 269 -15.64 5.49 -1.49
CA ASP A 269 -15.91 5.47 -2.94
C ASP A 269 -14.63 5.62 -3.80
N GLU A 270 -13.69 6.47 -3.40
CA GLU A 270 -12.36 6.58 -4.02
C GLU A 270 -11.55 5.29 -3.84
N ALA A 271 -11.60 4.68 -2.65
CA ALA A 271 -10.90 3.44 -2.34
C ALA A 271 -11.46 2.25 -3.11
N THR A 272 -12.78 2.22 -3.35
CA THR A 272 -13.45 1.20 -4.16
C THR A 272 -13.46 1.51 -5.66
N HIS A 273 -12.93 2.67 -6.07
CA HIS A 273 -12.92 3.05 -7.48
C HIS A 273 -12.01 2.09 -8.27
N PRO A 274 -12.41 1.62 -9.48
CA PRO A 274 -11.64 0.65 -10.24
C PRO A 274 -10.21 1.07 -10.57
N LEU A 275 -9.89 2.37 -10.64
CA LEU A 275 -8.53 2.87 -10.86
C LEU A 275 -7.60 2.77 -9.64
N THR A 276 -8.13 2.58 -8.43
CA THR A 276 -7.31 2.49 -7.21
C THR A 276 -6.69 1.11 -7.10
N LEU A 277 -5.35 1.08 -7.15
CA LEU A 277 -4.58 -0.15 -7.25
C LEU A 277 -3.70 -0.34 -6.01
N LEU A 278 -3.64 -1.58 -5.50
CA LEU A 278 -2.56 -2.02 -4.63
C LEU A 278 -1.49 -2.69 -5.49
N ALA A 279 -0.35 -2.01 -5.66
CA ALA A 279 0.75 -2.49 -6.49
C ALA A 279 1.76 -3.28 -5.66
N ALA A 280 2.07 -4.49 -6.12
CA ALA A 280 3.11 -5.38 -5.58
C ALA A 280 4.37 -5.43 -6.47
N GLY A 281 4.30 -4.82 -7.65
CA GLY A 281 5.44 -4.68 -8.56
C GLY A 281 5.31 -3.56 -9.58
N MET A 282 6.34 -3.47 -10.41
CA MET A 282 6.43 -2.56 -11.53
C MET A 282 7.38 -3.12 -12.59
N TYR A 283 7.12 -2.84 -13.88
CA TYR A 283 7.90 -3.35 -15.01
C TYR A 283 8.00 -4.89 -15.07
N GLY A 284 6.98 -5.60 -14.59
CA GLY A 284 6.94 -7.06 -14.54
C GLY A 284 7.81 -7.69 -13.44
N GLU A 285 8.43 -6.86 -12.59
CA GLU A 285 9.28 -7.29 -11.48
C GLU A 285 8.63 -6.94 -10.13
N VAL A 286 9.05 -7.65 -9.08
CA VAL A 286 8.70 -7.33 -7.69
C VAL A 286 9.06 -5.88 -7.37
N MET A 287 8.22 -5.22 -6.58
CA MET A 287 8.39 -3.80 -6.22
C MET A 287 9.79 -3.56 -5.62
N PRO A 288 10.57 -2.60 -6.15
CA PRO A 288 11.80 -2.16 -5.50
C PRO A 288 11.54 -1.48 -4.16
N ASN A 289 12.41 -1.66 -3.17
CA ASN A 289 12.24 -1.11 -1.82
C ASN A 289 12.01 0.41 -1.82
N GLN A 290 12.79 1.15 -2.60
CA GLN A 290 12.69 2.60 -2.74
C GLN A 290 11.36 3.08 -3.36
N ASN A 291 10.65 2.19 -4.06
CA ASN A 291 9.33 2.46 -4.61
C ASN A 291 8.19 2.12 -3.63
N GLY A 292 8.49 1.48 -2.51
CA GLY A 292 7.53 1.18 -1.43
C GLY A 292 7.14 -0.28 -1.33
N ALA A 293 8.08 -1.19 -1.56
CA ALA A 293 7.89 -2.63 -1.40
C ALA A 293 7.46 -3.01 0.03
N PRO A 294 6.85 -4.20 0.23
CA PRO A 294 6.39 -5.13 -0.81
C PRO A 294 5.08 -4.72 -1.49
N ILE A 295 4.36 -3.74 -0.92
CA ILE A 295 3.05 -3.31 -1.42
C ILE A 295 2.83 -1.81 -1.17
N ARG A 296 2.30 -1.13 -2.17
CA ARG A 296 1.99 0.31 -2.12
C ARG A 296 0.63 0.61 -2.72
N LEU A 297 0.06 1.75 -2.33
CA LEU A 297 -1.13 2.31 -2.95
C LEU A 297 -0.73 3.07 -4.23
N VAL A 298 -1.60 3.04 -5.23
CA VAL A 298 -1.50 3.85 -6.45
C VAL A 298 -2.88 4.43 -6.77
N VAL A 299 -2.97 5.77 -6.74
CA VAL A 299 -4.20 6.53 -7.04
C VAL A 299 -3.90 7.54 -8.14
N PRO A 300 -4.07 7.17 -9.42
CA PRO A 300 -3.40 7.86 -10.52
C PRO A 300 -3.93 9.27 -10.80
N TRP A 301 -5.14 9.60 -10.36
CA TRP A 301 -5.73 10.93 -10.54
C TRP A 301 -5.39 11.94 -9.42
N LYS A 302 -4.70 11.48 -8.37
CA LYS A 302 -4.30 12.29 -7.22
C LYS A 302 -2.80 12.56 -7.22
N TYR A 303 -2.36 13.56 -6.46
CA TYR A 303 -0.94 13.82 -6.25
C TYR A 303 -0.25 12.65 -5.55
N GLY A 304 1.03 12.44 -5.91
CA GLY A 304 1.78 11.25 -5.52
C GLY A 304 1.91 10.97 -4.02
N PHE A 305 1.73 11.98 -3.15
CA PHE A 305 1.76 11.77 -1.70
C PHE A 305 0.57 10.93 -1.19
N LYS A 306 -0.57 10.93 -1.90
CA LYS A 306 -1.71 10.05 -1.59
C LYS A 306 -1.40 8.57 -1.82
N SER A 307 -0.40 8.28 -2.65
CA SER A 307 -0.02 6.93 -3.03
C SER A 307 1.05 6.39 -2.07
N ILE A 308 0.63 6.08 -0.85
CA ILE A 308 1.43 5.61 0.29
C ILE A 308 2.25 4.35 -0.03
N LYS A 309 3.44 4.25 0.56
CA LYS A 309 4.43 3.18 0.37
C LYS A 309 4.44 2.20 1.54
N SER A 310 4.88 0.96 1.30
CA SER A 310 5.18 -0.04 2.32
C SER A 310 4.06 -0.19 3.36
N ILE A 311 2.84 -0.44 2.87
CA ILE A 311 1.63 -0.46 3.71
C ILE A 311 1.73 -1.60 4.74
N LYS A 312 1.51 -1.25 6.01
CA LYS A 312 1.50 -2.19 7.13
C LYS A 312 0.13 -2.39 7.76
N ARG A 313 -0.77 -1.40 7.67
CA ARG A 313 -2.15 -1.50 8.16
C ARG A 313 -3.13 -0.80 7.23
N ILE A 314 -4.32 -1.39 7.07
CA ILE A 314 -5.48 -0.81 6.40
C ILE A 314 -6.66 -0.83 7.37
N SER A 315 -7.18 0.34 7.71
CA SER A 315 -8.30 0.51 8.65
C SER A 315 -9.51 1.09 7.92
N VAL A 316 -10.67 0.48 8.11
CA VAL A 316 -11.94 1.01 7.55
C VAL A 316 -12.68 1.80 8.63
N LEU A 317 -12.99 3.07 8.36
CA LEU A 317 -13.42 4.03 9.39
C LEU A 317 -14.73 4.73 9.00
N ALA A 318 -15.52 5.15 9.99
CA ALA A 318 -16.70 5.99 9.80
C ALA A 318 -16.34 7.48 9.72
N GLU A 319 -15.32 7.90 10.46
CA GLU A 319 -14.87 9.30 10.54
C GLU A 319 -13.65 9.55 9.65
N GLN A 320 -13.52 10.78 9.16
CA GLN A 320 -12.41 11.16 8.31
C GLN A 320 -11.10 11.16 9.11
N PRO A 321 -10.11 10.30 8.76
CA PRO A 321 -8.80 10.33 9.40
C PRO A 321 -7.98 11.54 8.94
N MET A 322 -6.91 11.85 9.67
CA MET A 322 -5.95 12.90 9.32
C MET A 322 -4.73 12.31 8.58
N PRO A 323 -4.50 12.64 7.29
CA PRO A 323 -3.29 12.24 6.57
C PRO A 323 -2.05 13.04 6.96
N THR A 324 -0.86 12.45 6.85
CA THR A 324 0.42 13.02 7.32
C THR A 324 0.75 14.39 6.71
N TRP A 325 0.64 14.57 5.39
CA TRP A 325 0.94 15.87 4.77
C TRP A 325 -0.11 16.93 5.08
N HIS A 326 -1.38 16.53 5.19
CA HIS A 326 -2.47 17.42 5.57
C HIS A 326 -2.28 17.92 7.01
N GLU A 327 -1.95 17.03 7.94
CA GLU A 327 -1.60 17.39 9.31
C GLU A 327 -0.41 18.36 9.35
N LYS A 328 0.65 18.05 8.58
CA LYS A 328 1.88 18.84 8.60
C LYS A 328 1.70 20.26 8.08
N ALA A 329 0.98 20.42 6.97
CA ALA A 329 0.82 21.69 6.29
C ALA A 329 -0.57 21.78 5.62
N PRO A 330 -1.63 22.03 6.40
CA PRO A 330 -3.02 22.00 5.91
C PRO A 330 -3.35 23.10 4.89
N ARG A 331 -2.49 24.10 4.75
CA ARG A 331 -2.61 25.15 3.72
C ARG A 331 -1.96 24.78 2.39
N GLU A 332 -1.22 23.68 2.35
CA GLU A 332 -0.45 23.23 1.18
C GLU A 332 -1.00 21.91 0.61
N TYR A 333 -1.45 21.02 1.50
CA TYR A 333 -1.89 19.67 1.15
C TYR A 333 -3.26 19.43 1.77
N GLY A 334 -4.29 19.27 0.95
CA GLY A 334 -5.62 18.92 1.42
C GLY A 334 -5.86 17.41 1.43
N PHE A 335 -7.04 17.02 1.91
CA PHE A 335 -7.42 15.61 2.04
C PHE A 335 -7.57 14.93 0.67
N TYR A 336 -8.20 15.60 -0.29
CA TYR A 336 -8.55 14.98 -1.57
C TYR A 336 -7.37 14.97 -2.52
N ALA A 337 -6.59 16.05 -2.61
CA ALA A 337 -5.34 16.07 -3.39
C ALA A 337 -5.51 15.64 -4.85
N ASN A 338 -6.64 15.97 -5.46
CA ASN A 338 -6.89 15.69 -6.88
C ASN A 338 -5.93 16.54 -7.72
N VAL A 339 -5.33 15.94 -8.76
CA VAL A 339 -4.46 16.71 -9.67
C VAL A 339 -5.31 17.76 -10.38
N ASN A 340 -5.06 19.02 -10.07
CA ASN A 340 -5.82 20.13 -10.63
C ASN A 340 -4.86 21.24 -11.12
N PRO A 341 -4.79 21.52 -12.43
CA PRO A 341 -3.90 22.54 -12.98
C PRO A 341 -4.35 23.98 -12.67
N THR A 342 -5.62 24.20 -12.28
CA THR A 342 -6.16 25.54 -11.98
C THR A 342 -5.88 25.96 -10.54
N VAL A 343 -5.76 25.00 -9.62
CA VAL A 343 -5.43 25.25 -8.21
C VAL A 343 -3.93 25.28 -8.02
N ARG A 344 -3.42 26.36 -7.44
CA ARG A 344 -1.98 26.52 -7.21
C ARG A 344 -1.59 25.99 -5.85
N HIS A 345 -0.41 25.39 -5.79
CA HIS A 345 0.27 25.21 -4.53
C HIS A 345 0.75 26.59 -4.03
N PRO A 346 0.75 26.89 -2.72
CA PRO A 346 1.12 28.22 -2.22
C PRO A 346 2.51 28.71 -2.66
N ARG A 347 3.42 27.77 -2.94
CA ARG A 347 4.82 28.04 -3.33
C ARG A 347 5.09 27.92 -4.84
N TRP A 348 4.22 27.31 -5.64
CA TRP A 348 4.44 27.13 -7.09
C TRP A 348 3.15 26.83 -7.87
N HIS A 349 3.23 27.01 -9.18
CA HIS A 349 2.12 26.71 -10.09
C HIS A 349 1.99 25.20 -10.34
N GLN A 350 0.75 24.71 -10.44
CA GLN A 350 0.44 23.33 -10.85
C GLN A 350 0.07 23.19 -12.33
N ALA A 351 0.03 24.29 -13.09
CA ALA A 351 -0.42 24.29 -14.49
C ALA A 351 0.49 23.51 -15.47
N THR A 352 1.74 23.27 -15.10
CA THR A 352 2.70 22.51 -15.91
C THR A 352 3.50 21.56 -15.05
N GLU A 353 3.99 20.48 -15.65
CA GLU A 353 4.82 19.47 -14.99
C GLU A 353 6.00 19.08 -15.86
N ARG A 354 7.10 18.67 -15.19
CA ARG A 354 8.29 18.12 -15.85
C ARG A 354 8.18 16.60 -15.93
N ARG A 355 8.19 16.03 -17.14
CA ARG A 355 8.34 14.60 -17.37
C ARG A 355 9.77 14.19 -17.05
N LEU A 356 9.94 13.20 -16.20
CA LEU A 356 11.28 12.81 -15.75
C LEU A 356 12.03 11.95 -16.77
N HIS A 357 11.34 11.27 -17.68
CA HIS A 357 11.99 10.37 -18.65
C HIS A 357 12.74 11.11 -19.77
N ASP A 358 12.26 12.29 -20.19
CA ASP A 358 12.86 13.08 -21.26
C ASP A 358 13.16 14.54 -20.84
N GLY A 359 12.80 14.93 -19.62
CA GLY A 359 13.00 16.27 -19.09
C GLY A 359 12.04 17.33 -19.66
N THR A 360 11.12 16.96 -20.55
CA THR A 360 10.19 17.89 -21.18
C THR A 360 9.22 18.48 -20.15
N ARG A 361 8.74 19.70 -20.41
CA ARG A 361 7.69 20.32 -19.60
C ARG A 361 6.40 20.38 -20.40
N ILE A 362 5.36 19.74 -19.86
CA ILE A 362 4.04 19.65 -20.47
C ILE A 362 3.00 20.38 -19.61
N ARG A 363 1.80 20.59 -20.16
CA ARG A 363 0.66 21.06 -19.37
C ARG A 363 0.16 19.92 -18.48
N THR A 364 -0.16 20.24 -17.22
CA THR A 364 -0.81 19.30 -16.32
C THR A 364 -2.28 19.16 -16.71
N GLU A 365 -2.76 17.93 -16.76
CA GLU A 365 -4.16 17.63 -17.08
C GLU A 365 -5.01 17.52 -15.82
N MET A 366 -6.27 17.92 -15.91
CA MET A 366 -7.23 17.75 -14.82
C MET A 366 -7.37 16.26 -14.48
N PHE A 367 -7.39 15.93 -13.19
CA PHE A 367 -7.37 14.55 -12.69
C PHE A 367 -6.24 13.70 -13.30
N ASN A 368 -5.12 14.33 -13.67
CA ASN A 368 -3.97 13.69 -14.30
C ASN A 368 -4.32 12.90 -15.59
N GLY A 369 -5.34 13.34 -16.32
CA GLY A 369 -5.80 12.69 -17.56
C GLY A 369 -6.91 11.65 -17.35
N TYR A 370 -7.36 11.42 -16.12
CA TYR A 370 -8.40 10.44 -15.79
C TYR A 370 -9.80 11.07 -15.61
N GLY A 371 -10.01 12.31 -16.05
CA GLY A 371 -11.22 13.09 -15.78
C GLY A 371 -12.52 12.37 -16.14
N ASP A 372 -12.58 11.78 -17.34
CA ASP A 372 -13.76 11.04 -17.82
C ASP A 372 -14.14 9.82 -16.95
N LEU A 373 -13.20 9.35 -16.12
CA LEU A 373 -13.40 8.19 -15.25
C LEU A 373 -13.73 8.58 -13.80
N VAL A 374 -13.27 9.75 -13.33
CA VAL A 374 -13.32 10.09 -11.89
C VAL A 374 -14.08 11.39 -11.57
N ALA A 375 -14.43 12.21 -12.56
CA ALA A 375 -15.06 13.51 -12.31
C ALA A 375 -16.37 13.38 -11.51
N ASP A 376 -17.16 12.34 -11.78
CA ASP A 376 -18.44 12.10 -11.11
C ASP A 376 -18.30 11.85 -9.61
N LEU A 377 -17.15 11.32 -9.14
CA LEU A 377 -16.88 11.15 -7.70
C LEU A 377 -16.86 12.48 -6.95
N TYR A 378 -16.68 13.59 -7.66
CA TYR A 378 -16.54 14.92 -7.08
C TYR A 378 -17.59 15.91 -7.58
N ALA A 379 -18.64 15.41 -8.24
CA ALA A 379 -19.73 16.25 -8.71
C ALA A 379 -20.33 17.06 -7.54
N GLY A 380 -20.41 18.38 -7.71
CA GLY A 380 -20.93 19.30 -6.70
C GLY A 380 -19.94 19.71 -5.60
N MET A 381 -18.71 19.19 -5.60
CA MET A 381 -17.66 19.66 -4.69
C MET A 381 -16.90 20.85 -5.27
N ASP A 382 -16.56 21.82 -4.41
CA ASP A 382 -15.61 22.87 -4.75
C ASP A 382 -14.18 22.34 -4.62
N LEU A 383 -13.57 22.01 -5.76
CA LEU A 383 -12.21 21.48 -5.85
C LEU A 383 -11.12 22.54 -5.57
N GLU A 384 -11.46 23.83 -5.47
CA GLU A 384 -10.52 24.88 -5.01
C GLU A 384 -10.45 24.96 -3.48
N THR A 385 -11.52 24.55 -2.81
CA THR A 385 -11.59 24.45 -1.34
C THR A 385 -11.19 23.05 -0.85
N HIS A 386 -11.49 22.02 -1.64
CA HIS A 386 -11.25 20.60 -1.36
C HIS A 386 -10.08 20.04 -2.19
N TYR A 387 -8.94 20.75 -2.20
CA TYR A 387 -7.76 20.40 -3.00
C TYR A 387 -6.81 19.38 -2.36
#